data_AF-A0A432R372-F1
#
_entry.id   AF-A0A432R372-F1
#
_cell.length_a   1.000
_cell.length_b   1.000
_cell.length_c   1.000
_cell.angle_alpha   90.00
_cell.angle_beta   90.00
_cell.angle_gamma   90.00
#
_symmetry.space_group_name_H-M   'P 1'
#
loop_
_entity.id
_entity.type
_entity.pdbx_description
1 polymer ?
#
loop_
_entity_poly.entity_id
_entity_poly.type
_entity_poly.pdbx_seq_one_letter_code
_entity_poly.pdbx_strand_id
1 'polypeptide(L)'
;MKKIIVALLVALVAGGVAFAFFSPQQAQLLGIVTFLVVMWTNNALPLGVVSLLPILLFPAFGIMDLNHVTPNYAKSIIFLFLGGFMLAIAMQKIDLHRQLSNRLLHLFPHTARGMIYAMAIVSALLSSVLSNTTITLMLLPIGLFITENIRLKVRILLAIAYGASVGGILTPIGTAPNLLLIGYFETMGVEAPTFTTWMGMTAPIVMAMLLLMPWVLSLGVQNEPVGEVPKQIDPFSKEQKKLLWIFGILSLLLILNTPIKPWYPGLGLNEKGLLLAAGLLLFVPGIGLLEWEDSRAIPYEIIFLFGAGFSIAAAFNATHLAEAIAQKLQFVHSLPLWLTLVVVALVISFSTEITSNTALTSIALPVMAQLYGSGSHETLLILMVTTVAASYAFMLPIATPPNAIVMSSRLIQVKTMATVGFFIDLIGVAVVALTAYLLWQWIL
;
A
#
# COMPACT_ATOMS: atom_id res chain seq x y z
N MET A 1 27.48 6.34 6.71
CA MET A 1 28.35 5.21 7.12
C MET A 1 27.80 4.42 8.31
N LYS A 2 27.54 5.01 9.50
CA LYS A 2 27.03 4.26 10.68
C LYS A 2 25.82 3.35 10.39
N LYS A 3 24.79 3.85 9.68
CA LYS A 3 23.59 3.06 9.33
C LYS A 3 23.89 1.86 8.41
N ILE A 4 24.84 2.00 7.50
CA ILE A 4 25.27 0.91 6.60
C ILE A 4 26.00 -0.16 7.41
N ILE A 5 26.87 0.24 8.33
CA ILE A 5 27.58 -0.68 9.22
C ILE A 5 26.58 -1.46 10.08
N VAL A 6 25.55 -0.79 10.62
CA VAL A 6 24.46 -1.47 11.34
C VAL A 6 23.76 -2.50 10.45
N ALA A 7 23.42 -2.15 9.21
CA ALA A 7 22.79 -3.09 8.28
C ALA A 7 23.68 -4.30 8.00
N LEU A 8 24.99 -4.10 7.78
CA LEU A 8 25.96 -5.18 7.58
C LEU A 8 26.07 -6.08 8.81
N LEU A 9 26.18 -5.50 10.01
CA LEU A 9 26.28 -6.28 11.25
C LEU A 9 25.02 -7.11 11.49
N VAL A 10 23.83 -6.51 11.34
CA VAL A 10 22.56 -7.23 11.52
C VAL A 10 22.43 -8.34 10.47
N ALA A 11 22.82 -8.09 9.22
CA ALA A 11 22.81 -9.09 8.16
C ALA A 11 23.78 -10.25 8.41
N LEU A 12 24.99 -9.95 8.90
CA LEU A 12 25.98 -10.99 9.26
C LEU A 12 25.51 -11.83 10.43
N VAL A 13 24.89 -11.21 11.45
CA VAL A 13 24.30 -11.94 12.58
C VAL A 13 23.13 -12.80 12.11
N ALA A 14 22.20 -12.24 11.33
CA ALA A 14 21.04 -12.98 10.84
C ALA A 14 21.44 -14.14 9.92
N GLY A 15 22.35 -13.91 8.98
CA GLY A 15 22.91 -14.95 8.11
C GLY A 15 23.67 -16.00 8.93
N GLY A 16 24.50 -15.58 9.88
CA GLY A 16 25.23 -16.44 10.81
C GLY A 16 24.32 -17.37 11.61
N VAL A 17 23.22 -16.82 12.17
CA VAL A 17 22.19 -17.60 12.85
C VAL A 17 21.46 -18.52 11.87
N ALA A 18 21.17 -18.06 10.65
CA ALA A 18 20.46 -18.85 9.64
C ALA A 18 21.25 -20.10 9.20
N PHE A 19 22.59 -20.08 9.22
CA PHE A 19 23.41 -21.28 8.95
C PHE A 19 23.14 -22.43 9.91
N ALA A 20 22.62 -22.16 11.12
CA ALA A 20 22.25 -23.21 12.07
C ALA A 20 20.94 -23.94 11.69
N PHE A 21 20.10 -23.34 10.83
CA PHE A 21 18.74 -23.82 10.55
C PHE A 21 18.45 -24.12 9.09
N PHE A 22 19.26 -23.60 8.17
CA PHE A 22 19.06 -23.61 6.71
C PHE A 22 20.34 -23.96 5.95
N SER A 23 20.23 -24.29 4.66
CA SER A 23 21.39 -24.57 3.81
C SER A 23 22.29 -23.33 3.66
N PRO A 24 23.57 -23.50 3.29
CA PRO A 24 24.48 -22.35 3.09
C PRO A 24 23.93 -21.28 2.14
N GLN A 25 23.33 -21.71 1.03
CA GLN A 25 22.74 -20.80 0.03
C GLN A 25 21.50 -20.08 0.58
N GLN A 26 20.65 -20.78 1.34
CA GLN A 26 19.47 -20.23 1.99
C GLN A 26 19.84 -19.21 3.09
N ALA A 27 20.85 -19.52 3.90
CA ALA A 27 21.37 -18.65 4.94
C ALA A 27 22.00 -17.36 4.36
N GLN A 28 22.74 -17.48 3.25
CA GLN A 28 23.26 -16.33 2.51
C GLN A 28 22.14 -15.44 1.97
N LEU A 29 21.11 -16.04 1.35
CA LEU A 29 19.95 -15.29 0.88
C LEU A 29 19.25 -14.55 2.03
N LEU A 30 19.02 -15.22 3.18
CA LEU A 30 18.44 -14.57 4.37
C LEU A 30 19.30 -13.41 4.89
N GLY A 31 20.63 -13.55 4.89
CA GLY A 31 21.55 -12.48 5.24
C GLY A 31 21.42 -11.28 4.29
N ILE A 32 21.40 -11.52 2.98
CA ILE A 32 21.25 -10.46 1.96
C ILE A 32 19.88 -9.78 2.09
N VAL A 33 18.80 -10.54 2.25
CA VAL A 33 17.45 -9.99 2.41
C VAL A 33 17.35 -9.16 3.68
N THR A 34 17.94 -9.65 4.78
CA THR A 34 18.04 -8.88 6.03
C THR A 34 18.80 -7.57 5.82
N PHE A 35 19.91 -7.60 5.09
CA PHE A 35 20.65 -6.39 4.73
C PHE A 35 19.77 -5.39 3.98
N LEU A 36 19.04 -5.82 2.95
CA LEU A 36 18.13 -4.97 2.17
C LEU A 36 17.02 -4.37 3.05
N VAL A 37 16.37 -5.17 3.89
CA VAL A 37 15.31 -4.73 4.80
C VAL A 37 15.81 -3.69 5.80
N VAL A 38 16.96 -3.94 6.41
CA VAL A 38 17.53 -3.00 7.39
C VAL A 38 17.92 -1.70 6.69
N MET A 39 18.47 -1.76 5.47
CA MET A 39 18.81 -0.59 4.67
C MET A 39 17.57 0.23 4.27
N TRP A 40 16.49 -0.43 3.85
CA TRP A 40 15.19 0.22 3.57
C TRP A 40 14.60 0.86 4.82
N THR A 41 14.64 0.16 5.96
CA THR A 41 14.02 0.62 7.21
C THR A 41 14.78 1.77 7.85
N ASN A 42 16.11 1.69 7.87
CA ASN A 42 16.93 2.71 8.53
C ASN A 42 17.28 3.91 7.62
N ASN A 43 16.88 3.88 6.34
CA ASN A 43 17.20 4.90 5.34
C ASN A 43 18.71 5.18 5.29
N ALA A 44 19.54 4.14 5.20
CA ALA A 44 21.00 4.25 5.07
C ALA A 44 21.42 4.76 3.69
N LEU A 45 20.66 4.38 2.66
CA LEU A 45 20.77 4.81 1.27
C LEU A 45 19.36 5.11 0.73
N PRO A 46 19.24 5.87 -0.37
CA PRO A 46 17.94 6.09 -1.01
C PRO A 46 17.27 4.76 -1.39
N LEU A 47 15.94 4.71 -1.25
CA LEU A 47 15.13 3.51 -1.48
C LEU A 47 15.46 2.84 -2.81
N GLY A 48 15.49 3.62 -3.90
CA GLY A 48 15.76 3.12 -5.25
C GLY A 48 17.18 2.54 -5.41
N VAL A 49 18.18 3.09 -4.71
CA VAL A 49 19.55 2.56 -4.74
C VAL A 49 19.60 1.19 -4.10
N VAL A 50 19.00 1.04 -2.91
CA VAL A 50 18.93 -0.25 -2.21
C VAL A 50 18.15 -1.26 -3.05
N SER A 51 17.05 -0.82 -3.67
CA SER A 51 16.23 -1.66 -4.53
C SER A 51 16.93 -2.14 -5.80
N LEU A 52 18.02 -1.53 -6.24
CA LEU A 52 18.82 -2.04 -7.37
C LEU A 52 19.90 -3.03 -6.92
N LEU A 53 20.20 -3.12 -5.62
CA LEU A 53 21.25 -4.00 -5.10
C LEU A 53 21.02 -5.50 -5.37
N PRO A 54 19.79 -6.06 -5.42
CA PRO A 54 19.61 -7.47 -5.79
C PRO A 54 20.23 -7.83 -7.14
N ILE A 55 20.26 -6.90 -8.10
CA ILE A 55 20.90 -7.08 -9.42
C ILE A 55 22.40 -7.37 -9.29
N LEU A 56 23.04 -6.81 -8.25
CA LEU A 56 24.47 -6.97 -7.99
C LEU A 56 24.74 -8.10 -6.99
N LEU A 57 23.98 -8.15 -5.90
CA LEU A 57 24.23 -9.04 -4.77
C LEU A 57 23.83 -10.49 -5.09
N PHE A 58 22.74 -10.74 -5.79
CA PHE A 58 22.33 -12.13 -6.06
C PHE A 58 23.32 -12.87 -6.98
N PRO A 59 23.82 -12.26 -8.08
CA PRO A 59 24.87 -12.90 -8.87
C PRO A 59 26.20 -13.00 -8.11
N ALA A 60 26.59 -11.95 -7.37
CA ALA A 60 27.86 -11.94 -6.64
C ALA A 60 27.96 -13.03 -5.56
N PHE A 61 26.84 -13.41 -4.95
CA PHE A 61 26.77 -14.46 -3.94
C PHE A 61 26.29 -15.81 -4.50
N GLY A 62 26.18 -15.97 -5.83
CA GLY A 62 25.75 -17.24 -6.44
C GLY A 62 24.31 -17.66 -6.10
N ILE A 63 23.45 -16.69 -5.76
CA ILE A 63 22.03 -16.94 -5.47
C ILE A 63 21.24 -17.09 -6.78
N MET A 64 21.47 -16.18 -7.73
CA MET A 64 20.75 -16.14 -9.00
C MET A 64 21.53 -15.33 -10.04
N ASP A 65 21.55 -15.80 -11.30
CA ASP A 65 22.24 -15.11 -12.39
C ASP A 65 21.55 -13.79 -12.80
N LEU A 66 22.34 -12.87 -13.36
CA LEU A 66 21.86 -11.55 -13.79
C LEU A 66 20.68 -11.62 -14.78
N ASN A 67 20.70 -12.60 -15.69
CA ASN A 67 19.64 -12.82 -16.68
C ASN A 67 18.32 -13.34 -16.08
N HIS A 68 18.37 -13.86 -14.86
CA HIS A 68 17.19 -14.26 -14.10
C HIS A 68 16.72 -13.17 -13.13
N VAL A 69 17.63 -12.30 -12.67
CA VAL A 69 17.30 -11.19 -11.76
C VAL A 69 16.70 -9.99 -12.50
N THR A 70 17.33 -9.51 -13.56
CA THR A 70 16.93 -8.26 -14.24
C THR A 70 15.53 -8.29 -14.86
N PRO A 71 14.99 -9.40 -15.42
CA PRO A 71 13.62 -9.41 -15.94
C PRO A 71 12.55 -9.12 -14.90
N ASN A 72 12.85 -9.32 -13.61
CA ASN A 72 11.94 -8.98 -12.52
C ASN A 72 11.67 -7.46 -12.42
N TYR A 73 12.58 -6.62 -12.94
CA TYR A 73 12.41 -5.15 -13.00
C TYR A 73 11.63 -4.67 -14.23
N ALA A 74 11.20 -5.59 -15.10
CA ALA A 74 10.43 -5.29 -16.31
C ALA A 74 9.14 -6.12 -16.41
N LYS A 75 8.63 -6.60 -15.27
CA LYS A 75 7.34 -7.31 -15.21
C LYS A 75 6.22 -6.43 -15.74
N SER A 76 5.25 -7.04 -16.41
CA SER A 76 4.17 -6.33 -17.10
C SER A 76 3.38 -5.39 -16.18
N ILE A 77 3.28 -5.74 -14.91
CA ILE A 77 2.61 -4.93 -13.90
C ILE A 77 3.24 -3.54 -13.68
N ILE A 78 4.54 -3.38 -13.95
CA ILE A 78 5.24 -2.10 -13.83
C ILE A 78 4.66 -1.04 -14.77
N PHE A 79 4.18 -1.45 -15.94
CA PHE A 79 3.56 -0.56 -16.92
C PHE A 79 2.17 -0.08 -16.48
N LEU A 80 1.44 -0.91 -15.70
CA LEU A 80 0.21 -0.48 -15.05
C LEU A 80 0.49 0.68 -14.08
N PHE A 81 1.59 0.59 -13.32
CA PHE A 81 1.98 1.62 -12.34
C PHE A 81 2.40 2.91 -13.02
N LEU A 82 3.16 2.79 -14.11
CA LEU A 82 3.59 3.93 -14.89
C LEU A 82 2.41 4.78 -15.36
N GLY A 83 1.37 4.13 -15.90
CA GLY A 83 0.12 4.79 -16.28
C GLY A 83 -0.61 5.44 -15.11
N GLY A 84 -0.73 4.71 -13.99
CA GLY A 84 -1.33 5.23 -12.75
C GLY A 84 -0.60 6.46 -12.19
N PHE A 85 0.74 6.44 -12.16
CA PHE A 85 1.55 7.57 -11.70
C PHE A 85 1.40 8.78 -12.63
N MET A 86 1.34 8.61 -13.94
CA MET A 86 1.10 9.72 -14.87
C MET A 86 -0.27 10.37 -14.61
N LEU A 87 -1.32 9.58 -14.39
CA LEU A 87 -2.66 10.09 -14.03
C LEU A 87 -2.63 10.86 -12.69
N ALA A 88 -1.94 10.32 -11.69
CA ALA A 88 -1.72 10.97 -10.40
C ALA A 88 -0.96 12.29 -10.52
N ILE A 89 0.13 12.32 -11.30
CA ILE A 89 0.95 13.52 -11.54
C ILE A 89 0.12 14.59 -12.25
N ALA A 90 -0.67 14.23 -13.26
CA ALA A 90 -1.55 15.18 -13.93
C ALA A 90 -2.60 15.76 -12.99
N MET A 91 -3.20 14.93 -12.13
CA MET A 91 -4.15 15.38 -11.09
C MET A 91 -3.50 16.36 -10.12
N GLN A 92 -2.22 16.13 -9.81
CA GLN A 92 -1.43 17.02 -8.96
C GLN A 92 -1.09 18.34 -9.67
N LYS A 93 -0.58 18.28 -10.91
CA LYS A 93 -0.16 19.44 -11.71
C LYS A 93 -1.27 20.47 -11.91
N ILE A 94 -2.51 20.00 -12.13
CA ILE A 94 -3.66 20.89 -12.39
C ILE A 94 -4.50 21.20 -11.14
N ASP A 95 -3.98 20.87 -9.95
CA ASP A 95 -4.63 21.09 -8.65
C ASP A 95 -6.06 20.50 -8.53
N LEU A 96 -6.38 19.47 -9.33
CA LEU A 96 -7.70 18.81 -9.30
C LEU A 96 -7.99 18.23 -7.90
N HIS A 97 -6.99 17.62 -7.29
CA HIS A 97 -7.04 17.06 -5.94
C HIS A 97 -7.41 18.09 -4.86
N ARG A 98 -6.94 19.34 -4.95
CA ARG A 98 -7.32 20.42 -4.02
C ARG A 98 -8.79 20.80 -4.16
N GLN A 99 -9.28 20.92 -5.39
CA GLN A 99 -10.69 21.24 -5.63
C GLN A 99 -11.62 20.10 -5.17
N LEU A 100 -11.24 18.85 -5.41
CA LEU A 100 -11.97 17.69 -4.91
C LEU A 100 -12.00 17.67 -3.38
N SER A 101 -10.85 17.86 -2.74
CA SER A 101 -10.75 17.96 -1.28
C SER A 101 -11.70 19.02 -0.72
N ASN A 102 -11.61 20.26 -1.22
CA ASN A 102 -12.45 21.36 -0.76
C ASN A 102 -13.93 21.04 -0.90
N ARG A 103 -14.37 20.51 -2.05
CA ARG A 103 -15.77 20.14 -2.26
C ARG A 103 -16.24 19.03 -1.32
N LEU A 104 -15.43 17.99 -1.14
CA LEU A 104 -15.80 16.85 -0.30
C LEU A 104 -15.89 17.23 1.18
N LEU A 105 -15.03 18.14 1.66
CA LEU A 105 -15.07 18.61 3.06
C LEU A 105 -16.40 19.32 3.41
N HIS A 106 -17.06 19.95 2.43
CA HIS A 106 -18.35 20.63 2.63
C HIS A 106 -19.55 19.69 2.69
N LEU A 107 -19.37 18.39 2.40
CA LEU A 107 -20.44 17.40 2.50
C LEU A 107 -20.72 16.96 3.94
N PHE A 108 -19.85 17.33 4.89
CA PHE A 108 -19.92 16.87 6.26
C PHE A 108 -20.44 17.96 7.21
N PRO A 109 -21.16 17.57 8.29
CA PRO A 109 -21.63 18.54 9.27
C PRO A 109 -20.46 19.24 9.98
N HIS A 110 -20.59 20.56 10.20
CA HIS A 110 -19.64 21.37 10.98
C HIS A 110 -19.70 21.05 12.49
N THR A 111 -19.31 19.84 12.85
CA THR A 111 -19.23 19.33 14.24
C THR A 111 -17.89 18.62 14.42
N ALA A 112 -17.41 18.48 15.66
CA ALA A 112 -16.11 17.82 15.92
C ALA A 112 -16.04 16.42 15.29
N ARG A 113 -17.11 15.63 15.47
CA ARG A 113 -17.24 14.31 14.84
C ARG A 113 -17.32 14.40 13.31
N GLY A 114 -18.12 15.32 12.78
CA GLY A 114 -18.24 15.51 11.33
C GLY A 114 -16.90 15.83 10.66
N MET A 115 -16.07 16.68 11.28
CA MET A 115 -14.75 17.03 10.75
C MET A 115 -13.74 15.88 10.79
N ILE A 116 -13.79 15.03 11.83
CA ILE A 116 -12.95 13.82 11.90
C ILE A 116 -13.31 12.86 10.77
N TYR A 117 -14.61 12.63 10.54
CA TYR A 117 -15.08 11.80 9.41
C TYR A 117 -14.72 12.42 8.06
N ALA A 118 -14.91 13.73 7.91
CA ALA A 118 -14.56 14.45 6.70
C ALA A 118 -13.09 14.23 6.35
N MET A 119 -12.21 14.40 7.33
CA MET A 119 -10.76 14.26 7.12
C MET A 119 -10.33 12.83 6.82
N ALA A 120 -10.91 11.83 7.50
CA ALA A 120 -10.63 10.44 7.20
C ALA A 120 -11.09 10.04 5.79
N ILE A 121 -12.32 10.40 5.42
CA ILE A 121 -12.93 9.99 4.14
C ILE A 121 -12.28 10.73 2.97
N VAL A 122 -12.06 12.05 3.09
CA VAL A 122 -11.36 12.83 2.06
C VAL A 122 -9.93 12.32 1.88
N SER A 123 -9.23 12.05 2.98
CA SER A 123 -7.90 11.47 2.92
C SER A 123 -7.91 10.12 2.19
N ALA A 124 -8.86 9.24 2.53
CA ALA A 124 -8.94 7.92 1.92
C ALA A 124 -9.29 7.94 0.43
N LEU A 125 -10.28 8.73 0.02
CA LEU A 125 -10.71 8.82 -1.38
C LEU A 125 -9.63 9.41 -2.29
N LEU A 126 -8.86 10.39 -1.79
CA LEU A 126 -7.76 10.94 -2.57
C LEU A 126 -6.55 10.01 -2.57
N SER A 127 -6.29 9.32 -1.46
CA SER A 127 -5.18 8.37 -1.32
C SER A 127 -5.38 7.07 -2.08
N SER A 128 -6.59 6.80 -2.58
CA SER A 128 -6.85 5.67 -3.47
C SER A 128 -6.33 5.90 -4.89
N VAL A 129 -5.79 7.08 -5.20
CA VAL A 129 -5.22 7.41 -6.52
C VAL A 129 -3.87 8.10 -6.36
N LEU A 130 -3.76 9.01 -5.41
CA LEU A 130 -2.53 9.73 -5.08
C LEU A 130 -1.80 9.03 -3.94
N SER A 131 -0.50 9.33 -3.79
CA SER A 131 0.29 8.74 -2.70
C SER A 131 -0.21 9.18 -1.32
N ASN A 132 -0.20 8.25 -0.35
CA ASN A 132 -0.58 8.52 1.04
C ASN A 132 0.19 9.73 1.62
N THR A 133 1.47 9.86 1.27
CA THR A 133 2.35 10.97 1.65
C THR A 133 1.84 12.31 1.11
N THR A 134 1.51 12.38 -0.18
CA THR A 134 1.02 13.60 -0.84
C THR A 134 -0.27 14.10 -0.19
N ILE A 135 -1.21 13.19 0.06
CA ILE A 135 -2.50 13.54 0.65
C ILE A 135 -2.35 14.02 2.08
N THR A 136 -1.50 13.36 2.86
CA THR A 136 -1.26 13.76 4.25
C THR A 136 -0.62 15.15 4.31
N LEU A 137 0.38 15.44 3.47
CA LEU A 137 1.00 16.78 3.40
C LEU A 137 0.00 17.86 2.98
N MET A 138 -0.89 17.55 2.04
CA MET A 138 -1.90 18.50 1.55
C MET A 138 -2.95 18.81 2.62
N LEU A 139 -3.46 17.78 3.31
CA LEU A 139 -4.52 17.93 4.30
C LEU A 139 -4.01 18.41 5.66
N LEU A 140 -2.72 18.21 5.97
CA LEU A 140 -2.11 18.61 7.25
C LEU A 140 -2.37 20.09 7.59
N PRO A 141 -2.08 21.08 6.72
CA PRO A 141 -2.42 22.48 6.99
C PRO A 141 -3.90 22.67 7.33
N ILE A 142 -4.80 22.05 6.55
CA ILE A 142 -6.24 22.17 6.79
C ILE A 142 -6.61 21.60 8.16
N GLY A 143 -6.09 20.42 8.51
CA GLY A 143 -6.27 19.78 9.81
C GLY A 143 -5.78 20.63 10.99
N LEU A 144 -4.71 21.40 10.80
CA LEU A 144 -4.15 22.30 11.83
C LEU A 144 -5.00 23.54 12.08
N PHE A 145 -5.73 24.03 11.06
CA PHE A 145 -6.53 25.25 11.14
C PHE A 145 -8.01 25.03 11.48
N ILE A 146 -8.52 23.79 11.46
CA ILE A 146 -9.94 23.50 11.72
C ILE A 146 -10.41 23.85 13.14
N THR A 147 -9.53 23.82 14.13
CA THR A 147 -9.90 24.08 15.53
C THR A 147 -8.71 24.57 16.32
N GLU A 148 -8.93 25.40 17.35
CA GLU A 148 -7.89 25.75 18.31
C GLU A 148 -7.75 24.71 19.45
N ASN A 149 -8.73 23.81 19.61
CA ASN A 149 -8.66 22.78 20.63
C ASN A 149 -7.64 21.69 20.27
N ILE A 150 -6.59 21.57 21.09
CA ILE A 150 -5.48 20.64 20.84
C ILE A 150 -5.94 19.17 20.82
N ARG A 151 -6.91 18.78 21.66
CA ARG A 151 -7.41 17.39 21.69
C ARG A 151 -8.09 17.03 20.37
N LEU A 152 -8.99 17.90 19.90
CA LEU A 152 -9.66 17.70 18.61
C LEU A 152 -8.67 17.75 17.43
N LYS A 153 -7.71 18.70 17.46
CA LYS A 153 -6.65 18.83 16.45
C LYS A 153 -5.87 17.52 16.31
N VAL A 154 -5.42 16.91 17.42
CA VAL A 154 -4.75 15.60 17.39
C VAL A 154 -5.62 14.52 16.76
N ARG A 155 -6.92 14.44 17.07
CA ARG A 155 -7.83 13.44 16.47
C ARG A 155 -8.02 13.65 14.98
N ILE A 156 -8.12 14.90 14.52
CA ILE A 156 -8.21 15.25 13.11
C ILE A 156 -6.93 14.85 12.37
N LEU A 157 -5.77 15.16 12.93
CA LEU A 157 -4.49 14.80 12.32
C LEU A 157 -4.32 13.28 12.21
N LEU A 158 -4.69 12.52 13.24
CA LEU A 158 -4.70 11.05 13.17
C LEU A 158 -5.69 10.53 12.11
N ALA A 159 -6.87 11.15 11.99
CA ALA A 159 -7.85 10.78 10.96
C ALA A 159 -7.31 10.99 9.54
N ILE A 160 -6.54 12.05 9.30
CA ILE A 160 -5.86 12.27 8.01
C ILE A 160 -4.86 11.14 7.74
N ALA A 161 -3.96 10.86 8.67
CA ALA A 161 -2.90 9.86 8.47
C ALA A 161 -3.48 8.45 8.28
N TYR A 162 -4.41 8.05 9.14
CA TYR A 162 -5.03 6.72 9.09
C TYR A 162 -5.96 6.59 7.88
N GLY A 163 -6.69 7.66 7.55
CA GLY A 163 -7.50 7.72 6.34
C GLY A 163 -6.66 7.52 5.07
N ALA A 164 -5.48 8.12 4.98
CA ALA A 164 -4.57 7.94 3.84
C ALA A 164 -4.14 6.47 3.69
N SER A 165 -3.68 5.85 4.78
CA SER A 165 -3.28 4.44 4.77
C SER A 165 -4.43 3.49 4.42
N VAL A 166 -5.63 3.73 4.97
CA VAL A 166 -6.83 2.93 4.65
C VAL A 166 -7.28 3.13 3.20
N GLY A 167 -7.22 4.36 2.69
CA GLY A 167 -7.61 4.68 1.31
C GLY A 167 -6.74 4.02 0.25
N GLY A 168 -5.44 3.91 0.51
CA GLY A 168 -4.50 3.23 -0.39
C GLY A 168 -4.85 1.76 -0.67
N ILE A 169 -5.63 1.11 0.22
CA ILE A 169 -6.07 -0.28 0.05
C ILE A 169 -7.14 -0.41 -1.07
N LEU A 170 -7.94 0.64 -1.30
CA LEU A 170 -9.15 0.58 -2.14
C LEU A 170 -8.87 0.23 -3.60
N THR A 171 -7.78 0.72 -4.17
CA THR A 171 -7.44 0.47 -5.58
C THR A 171 -6.10 -0.25 -5.68
N PRO A 172 -5.83 -0.98 -6.77
CA PRO A 172 -4.51 -1.52 -7.05
C PRO A 172 -3.40 -0.48 -6.89
N ILE A 173 -3.54 0.68 -7.54
CA ILE A 173 -2.48 1.71 -7.59
C ILE A 173 -2.35 2.55 -6.31
N GLY A 174 -3.24 2.38 -5.33
CA GLY A 174 -3.26 3.22 -4.13
C GLY A 174 -2.06 3.02 -3.21
N THR A 175 -1.54 1.79 -3.09
CA THR A 175 -0.37 1.51 -2.25
C THR A 175 0.52 0.40 -2.81
N ALA A 176 1.81 0.46 -2.47
CA ALA A 176 2.83 -0.45 -2.98
C ALA A 176 2.61 -1.94 -2.63
N PRO A 177 2.11 -2.32 -1.43
CA PRO A 177 1.73 -3.71 -1.14
C PRO A 177 0.76 -4.33 -2.14
N ASN A 178 -0.31 -3.61 -2.52
CA ASN A 178 -1.32 -4.10 -3.48
C ASN A 178 -0.67 -4.51 -4.80
N LEU A 179 0.25 -3.68 -5.24
CA LEU A 179 0.99 -3.82 -6.48
C LEU A 179 1.96 -4.99 -6.46
N LEU A 180 2.63 -5.21 -5.32
CA LEU A 180 3.45 -6.40 -5.11
C LEU A 180 2.63 -7.68 -5.17
N LEU A 181 1.43 -7.71 -4.57
CA LEU A 181 0.57 -8.89 -4.65
C LEU A 181 0.16 -9.21 -6.08
N ILE A 182 -0.31 -8.21 -6.83
CA ILE A 182 -0.75 -8.41 -8.21
C ILE A 182 0.40 -8.91 -9.09
N GLY A 183 1.59 -8.33 -8.93
CA GLY A 183 2.77 -8.83 -9.64
C GLY A 183 3.21 -10.21 -9.16
N TYR A 184 3.02 -10.54 -7.89
CA TYR A 184 3.34 -11.85 -7.35
C TYR A 184 2.40 -12.94 -7.89
N PHE A 185 1.11 -12.65 -8.11
CA PHE A 185 0.22 -13.57 -8.84
C PHE A 185 0.75 -13.93 -10.23
N GLU A 186 1.34 -12.98 -10.97
CA GLU A 186 2.01 -13.28 -12.25
C GLU A 186 3.17 -14.24 -12.09
N THR A 187 3.94 -14.13 -11.00
CA THR A 187 5.05 -15.05 -10.73
C THR A 187 4.58 -16.47 -10.40
N MET A 188 3.37 -16.59 -9.83
CA MET A 188 2.73 -17.87 -9.54
C MET A 188 1.99 -18.46 -10.76
N GLY A 189 1.85 -17.71 -11.85
CA GLY A 189 1.05 -18.11 -13.01
C GLY A 189 -0.47 -18.10 -12.75
N VAL A 190 -0.92 -17.36 -11.75
CA VAL A 190 -2.35 -17.22 -11.41
C VAL A 190 -2.88 -15.90 -11.97
N GLU A 191 -4.12 -15.90 -12.46
CA GLU A 191 -4.79 -14.67 -12.88
C GLU A 191 -5.02 -13.77 -11.67
N ALA A 192 -4.43 -12.56 -11.70
CA ALA A 192 -4.70 -11.55 -10.68
C ALA A 192 -6.14 -11.02 -10.80
N PRO A 193 -6.76 -10.58 -9.69
CA PRO A 193 -8.05 -9.88 -9.74
C PRO A 193 -7.97 -8.67 -10.67
N THR A 194 -9.01 -8.46 -11.49
CA THR A 194 -9.12 -7.23 -12.30
C THR A 194 -9.21 -6.00 -11.41
N PHE A 195 -8.92 -4.83 -11.94
CA PHE A 195 -8.96 -3.57 -11.19
C PHE A 195 -10.30 -3.37 -10.47
N THR A 196 -11.41 -3.63 -11.17
CA THR A 196 -12.76 -3.53 -10.59
C THR A 196 -13.03 -4.63 -9.55
N THR A 197 -12.57 -5.86 -9.80
CA THR A 197 -12.72 -6.96 -8.83
C THR A 197 -11.96 -6.66 -7.54
N TRP A 198 -10.72 -6.14 -7.65
CA TRP A 198 -9.94 -5.66 -6.50
C TRP A 198 -10.70 -4.62 -5.69
N MET A 199 -11.27 -3.61 -6.36
CA MET A 199 -12.05 -2.57 -5.69
C MET A 199 -13.29 -3.15 -5.01
N GLY A 200 -14.01 -4.08 -5.65
CA GLY A 200 -15.16 -4.75 -5.06
C GLY A 200 -14.80 -5.58 -3.82
N MET A 201 -13.64 -6.25 -3.86
CA MET A 201 -13.14 -7.04 -2.73
C MET A 201 -12.68 -6.17 -1.55
N THR A 202 -12.03 -5.03 -1.82
CA THR A 202 -11.44 -4.18 -0.79
C THR A 202 -12.36 -3.08 -0.28
N ALA A 203 -13.36 -2.66 -1.06
CA ALA A 203 -14.32 -1.63 -0.64
C ALA A 203 -15.03 -1.93 0.68
N PRO A 204 -15.51 -3.17 0.98
CA PRO A 204 -16.11 -3.49 2.28
C PRO A 204 -15.18 -3.21 3.45
N ILE A 205 -13.90 -3.54 3.32
CA ILE A 205 -12.87 -3.29 4.33
C ILE A 205 -12.69 -1.79 4.53
N VAL A 206 -12.49 -1.05 3.43
CA VAL A 206 -12.26 0.39 3.45
C VAL A 206 -13.46 1.12 4.05
N MET A 207 -14.68 0.76 3.64
CA MET A 207 -15.91 1.31 4.22
C MET A 207 -16.03 1.02 5.72
N ALA A 208 -15.80 -0.23 6.15
CA ALA A 208 -15.85 -0.59 7.56
C ALA A 208 -14.82 0.22 8.38
N MET A 209 -13.59 0.35 7.88
CA MET A 209 -12.56 1.16 8.54
C MET A 209 -12.91 2.64 8.56
N LEU A 210 -13.46 3.21 7.49
CA LEU A 210 -13.90 4.61 7.43
C LEU A 210 -15.13 4.90 8.29
N LEU A 211 -15.86 3.86 8.71
CA LEU A 211 -16.93 4.00 9.70
C LEU A 211 -16.40 3.89 11.13
N LEU A 212 -15.56 2.89 11.40
CA LEU A 212 -15.10 2.53 12.75
C LEU A 212 -13.94 3.41 13.25
N MET A 213 -12.93 3.68 12.42
CA MET A 213 -11.75 4.44 12.83
C MET A 213 -12.10 5.89 13.21
N PRO A 214 -12.84 6.66 12.38
CA PRO A 214 -13.25 8.01 12.75
C PRO A 214 -14.20 8.03 13.95
N TRP A 215 -15.01 6.98 14.13
CA TRP A 215 -15.85 6.84 15.33
C TRP A 215 -15.01 6.75 16.60
N VAL A 216 -14.02 5.84 16.64
CA VAL A 216 -13.10 5.69 17.78
C VAL A 216 -12.34 7.00 18.02
N LEU A 217 -11.87 7.66 16.96
CA LEU A 217 -11.17 8.94 17.08
C LEU A 217 -12.07 10.06 17.63
N SER A 218 -13.38 10.02 17.39
CA SER A 218 -14.33 11.01 17.90
C SER A 218 -14.69 10.87 19.39
N LEU A 219 -14.37 9.72 20.00
CA LEU A 219 -14.70 9.45 21.40
C LEU A 219 -13.98 10.43 22.34
N GLY A 220 -14.76 11.18 23.13
CA GLY A 220 -14.27 12.11 24.15
C GLY A 220 -14.02 13.55 23.66
N VAL A 221 -14.26 13.84 22.38
CA VAL A 221 -14.08 15.18 21.79
C VAL A 221 -15.32 15.71 21.07
N GLN A 222 -16.49 15.07 21.26
CA GLN A 222 -17.68 15.36 20.45
C GLN A 222 -18.21 16.78 20.62
N ASN A 223 -18.00 17.37 21.80
CA ASN A 223 -18.51 18.70 22.17
C ASN A 223 -17.46 19.82 21.99
N GLU A 224 -16.30 19.51 21.42
CA GLU A 224 -15.23 20.49 21.24
C GLU A 224 -15.57 21.47 20.10
N PRO A 225 -15.23 22.76 20.23
CA PRO A 225 -15.56 23.76 19.24
C PRO A 225 -14.79 23.54 17.93
N VAL A 226 -15.50 23.70 16.82
CA VAL A 226 -14.93 23.68 15.46
C VAL A 226 -14.86 25.12 14.96
N GLY A 227 -13.72 25.49 14.38
CA GLY A 227 -13.53 26.77 13.71
C GLY A 227 -14.21 26.81 12.33
N GLU A 228 -14.00 27.91 11.61
CA GLU A 228 -14.59 28.08 10.29
C GLU A 228 -13.82 27.29 9.23
N VAL A 229 -14.57 26.57 8.39
CA VAL A 229 -14.04 25.97 7.15
C VAL A 229 -14.23 26.98 6.03
N PRO A 230 -13.21 27.28 5.20
CA PRO A 230 -13.34 28.23 4.10
C PRO A 230 -14.48 27.83 3.15
N LYS A 231 -15.46 28.72 2.95
CA LYS A 231 -16.71 28.44 2.21
C LYS A 231 -16.62 28.50 0.69
N GLN A 232 -15.48 28.90 0.12
CA GLN A 232 -15.40 29.19 -1.30
C GLN A 232 -15.14 27.90 -2.11
N ILE A 233 -16.15 27.51 -2.91
CA ILE A 233 -16.05 26.39 -3.85
C ILE A 233 -15.98 26.94 -5.27
N ASP A 234 -14.79 26.90 -5.86
CA ASP A 234 -14.59 27.34 -7.24
C ASP A 234 -15.07 26.28 -8.25
N PRO A 235 -15.53 26.68 -9.45
CA PRO A 235 -15.85 25.76 -10.53
C PRO A 235 -14.61 25.06 -11.09
N PHE A 236 -14.77 23.82 -11.60
CA PHE A 236 -13.67 23.11 -12.26
C PHE A 236 -13.20 23.86 -13.52
N SER A 237 -11.88 24.00 -13.64
CA SER A 237 -11.21 24.51 -14.84
C SER A 237 -11.43 23.57 -16.04
N LYS A 238 -11.13 24.06 -17.24
CA LYS A 238 -11.23 23.23 -18.47
C LYS A 238 -10.31 22.00 -18.39
N GLU A 239 -9.09 22.17 -17.90
CA GLU A 239 -8.11 21.09 -17.74
C GLU A 239 -8.56 20.05 -16.70
N GLN A 240 -9.08 20.52 -15.56
CA GLN A 240 -9.65 19.65 -14.53
C GLN A 240 -10.82 18.83 -15.05
N LYS A 241 -11.72 19.44 -15.83
CA LYS A 241 -12.81 18.73 -16.51
C LYS A 241 -12.28 17.70 -17.50
N LYS A 242 -11.27 18.04 -18.32
CA LYS A 242 -10.63 17.08 -19.24
C LYS A 242 -10.09 15.86 -18.49
N LEU A 243 -9.36 16.07 -17.40
CA LEU A 243 -8.81 14.97 -16.62
C LEU A 243 -9.92 14.12 -15.96
N LEU A 244 -10.97 14.75 -15.43
CA LEU A 244 -12.14 14.02 -14.90
C LEU A 244 -12.83 13.17 -15.97
N TRP A 245 -12.94 13.67 -17.21
CA TRP A 245 -13.44 12.88 -18.33
C TRP A 245 -12.54 11.69 -18.65
N ILE A 246 -11.22 11.87 -18.65
CA ILE A 246 -10.27 10.76 -18.86
C ILE A 246 -10.42 9.70 -17.77
N PHE A 247 -10.50 10.10 -16.49
CA PHE A 247 -10.77 9.18 -15.39
C PHE A 247 -12.12 8.48 -15.54
N GLY A 248 -13.17 9.19 -15.94
CA GLY A 248 -14.51 8.63 -16.14
C GLY A 248 -14.54 7.59 -17.26
N ILE A 249 -13.90 7.88 -18.40
CA ILE A 249 -13.80 6.94 -19.53
C ILE A 249 -12.97 5.73 -19.14
N LEU A 250 -11.81 5.93 -18.51
CA LEU A 250 -10.97 4.84 -18.03
C LEU A 250 -11.72 3.93 -17.04
N SER A 251 -12.43 4.53 -16.07
CA SER A 251 -13.21 3.78 -15.08
C SER A 251 -14.33 2.98 -15.74
N LEU A 252 -15.05 3.58 -16.70
CA LEU A 252 -16.07 2.89 -17.47
C LEU A 252 -15.49 1.72 -18.26
N LEU A 253 -14.34 1.91 -18.91
CA LEU A 253 -13.66 0.85 -19.66
C LEU A 253 -13.22 -0.29 -18.74
N LEU A 254 -12.69 0.00 -17.54
CA LEU A 254 -12.30 -1.04 -16.57
C LEU A 254 -13.50 -1.83 -16.03
N ILE A 255 -14.63 -1.15 -15.78
CA ILE A 255 -15.88 -1.79 -15.37
C ILE A 255 -16.38 -2.72 -16.48
N LEU A 256 -16.47 -2.21 -17.71
CA LEU A 256 -16.88 -3.00 -18.87
C LEU A 256 -15.87 -4.10 -19.17
N ASN A 257 -14.59 -3.93 -18.89
CA ASN A 257 -13.60 -4.98 -19.14
C ASN A 257 -13.69 -6.15 -18.16
N THR A 258 -14.30 -5.95 -16.98
CA THR A 258 -14.31 -6.95 -15.92
C THR A 258 -15.28 -8.10 -16.25
N PRO A 259 -14.81 -9.36 -16.25
CA PRO A 259 -15.67 -10.51 -16.52
C PRO A 259 -16.68 -10.73 -15.39
N ILE A 260 -17.93 -11.01 -15.75
CA ILE A 260 -19.00 -11.44 -14.84
C ILE A 260 -19.33 -12.88 -15.19
N LYS A 261 -18.55 -13.82 -14.66
CA LYS A 261 -18.66 -15.25 -15.01
C LYS A 261 -19.97 -15.85 -14.44
N PRO A 262 -20.69 -16.71 -15.20
CA PRO A 262 -20.40 -17.14 -16.58
C PRO A 262 -21.01 -16.25 -17.68
N TRP A 263 -21.78 -15.21 -17.33
CA TRP A 263 -22.62 -14.46 -18.26
C TRP A 263 -21.89 -13.50 -19.21
N TYR A 264 -20.75 -12.96 -18.80
CA TYR A 264 -20.00 -11.97 -19.56
C TYR A 264 -18.48 -12.20 -19.42
N PRO A 265 -17.75 -12.43 -20.52
CA PRO A 265 -16.31 -12.69 -20.46
C PRO A 265 -15.45 -11.42 -20.29
N GLY A 266 -16.05 -10.22 -20.24
CA GLY A 266 -15.31 -8.95 -20.30
C GLY A 266 -15.04 -8.51 -21.74
N LEU A 267 -14.40 -7.35 -21.90
CA LEU A 267 -13.92 -6.86 -23.21
C LEU A 267 -12.62 -7.54 -23.65
N GLY A 268 -11.95 -8.28 -22.77
CA GLY A 268 -10.67 -8.94 -23.05
C GLY A 268 -9.50 -7.97 -23.25
N LEU A 269 -9.65 -6.71 -22.83
CA LEU A 269 -8.60 -5.70 -22.88
C LEU A 269 -7.57 -5.95 -21.78
N ASN A 270 -6.30 -5.73 -22.11
CA ASN A 270 -5.23 -5.79 -21.12
C ASN A 270 -5.25 -4.52 -20.24
N GLU A 271 -5.64 -4.64 -18.97
CA GLU A 271 -5.78 -3.49 -18.07
C GLU A 271 -4.47 -2.73 -17.82
N LYS A 272 -3.33 -3.44 -17.85
CA LYS A 272 -2.00 -2.83 -17.71
C LYS A 272 -1.73 -1.92 -18.90
N GLY A 273 -2.06 -2.39 -20.10
CA GLY A 273 -2.00 -1.60 -21.33
C GLY A 273 -2.99 -0.44 -21.32
N LEU A 274 -4.20 -0.63 -20.79
CA LEU A 274 -5.23 0.41 -20.72
C LEU A 274 -4.80 1.57 -19.81
N LEU A 275 -4.27 1.28 -18.61
CA LEU A 275 -3.76 2.31 -17.71
C LEU A 275 -2.53 3.02 -18.32
N LEU A 276 -1.60 2.27 -18.91
CA LEU A 276 -0.46 2.87 -19.60
C LEU A 276 -0.91 3.81 -20.73
N ALA A 277 -1.86 3.37 -21.55
CA ALA A 277 -2.42 4.17 -22.62
C ALA A 277 -3.08 5.45 -22.09
N ALA A 278 -3.84 5.37 -21.00
CA ALA A 278 -4.44 6.54 -20.35
C ALA A 278 -3.38 7.54 -19.84
N GLY A 279 -2.26 7.05 -19.29
CA GLY A 279 -1.15 7.90 -18.88
C GLY A 279 -0.44 8.57 -20.06
N LEU A 280 -0.12 7.81 -21.11
CA LEU A 280 0.54 8.33 -22.32
C LEU A 280 -0.35 9.33 -23.09
N LEU A 281 -1.67 9.13 -23.07
CA LEU A 281 -2.66 10.03 -23.66
C LEU A 281 -2.53 11.47 -23.13
N LEU A 282 -2.06 11.65 -21.89
CA LEU A 282 -1.91 12.97 -21.27
C LEU A 282 -0.86 13.86 -21.92
N PHE A 283 0.10 13.27 -22.64
CA PHE A 283 1.14 13.96 -23.41
C PHE A 283 0.69 14.32 -24.84
N VAL A 284 -0.43 13.77 -25.31
CA VAL A 284 -0.88 13.96 -26.69
C VAL A 284 -1.31 15.41 -26.92
N PRO A 285 -0.85 16.07 -28.01
CA PRO A 285 -1.29 17.41 -28.36
C PRO A 285 -2.83 17.52 -28.42
N GLY A 286 -3.38 18.57 -27.80
CA GLY A 286 -4.83 18.78 -27.65
C GLY A 286 -5.37 18.34 -26.28
N ILE A 287 -4.82 17.27 -25.71
CA ILE A 287 -5.02 16.94 -24.29
C ILE A 287 -4.01 17.73 -23.48
N GLY A 288 -2.72 17.51 -23.72
CA GLY A 288 -1.60 18.33 -23.25
C GLY A 288 -1.64 18.63 -21.75
N LEU A 289 -2.03 17.65 -20.93
CA LEU A 289 -2.07 17.81 -19.47
C LEU A 289 -0.71 17.54 -18.83
N LEU A 290 0.19 16.82 -19.53
CA LEU A 290 1.56 16.57 -19.12
C LEU A 290 2.56 16.97 -20.22
N GLU A 291 3.73 17.40 -19.77
CA GLU A 291 4.96 17.64 -20.55
C GLU A 291 6.01 16.61 -20.13
N TRP A 292 6.98 16.31 -21.00
CA TRP A 292 8.00 15.29 -20.72
C TRP A 292 8.74 15.52 -19.40
N GLU A 293 8.97 16.77 -19.04
CA GLU A 293 9.58 17.21 -17.79
C GLU A 293 8.79 16.73 -16.55
N ASP A 294 7.46 16.60 -16.64
CA ASP A 294 6.63 16.09 -15.56
C ASP A 294 6.90 14.62 -15.26
N SER A 295 7.44 13.86 -16.22
CA SER A 295 7.83 12.45 -16.01
C SER A 295 8.93 12.29 -14.96
N ARG A 296 9.64 13.37 -14.60
CA ARG A 296 10.62 13.39 -13.50
C ARG A 296 9.97 13.21 -12.13
N ALA A 297 8.66 13.48 -12.01
CA ALA A 297 7.90 13.26 -10.78
C ALA A 297 7.46 11.80 -10.59
N ILE A 298 7.70 10.92 -11.57
CA ILE A 298 7.42 9.49 -11.44
C ILE A 298 8.35 8.92 -10.34
N PRO A 299 7.81 8.21 -9.34
CA PRO A 299 8.61 7.67 -8.25
C PRO A 299 9.35 6.40 -8.69
N TYR A 300 10.43 6.56 -9.47
CA TYR A 300 11.22 5.45 -9.99
C TYR A 300 11.80 4.58 -8.86
N GLU A 301 12.04 5.11 -7.65
CA GLU A 301 12.44 4.28 -6.52
C GLU A 301 11.41 3.21 -6.14
N ILE A 302 10.11 3.49 -6.32
CA ILE A 302 9.03 2.53 -6.05
C ILE A 302 9.00 1.46 -7.15
N ILE A 303 9.22 1.86 -8.42
CA ILE A 303 9.32 0.91 -9.53
C ILE A 303 10.49 -0.06 -9.33
N PHE A 304 11.67 0.44 -8.94
CA PHE A 304 12.81 -0.41 -8.64
C PHE A 304 12.56 -1.31 -7.42
N LEU A 305 11.85 -0.80 -6.41
CA LEU A 305 11.46 -1.59 -5.23
C LEU A 305 10.58 -2.79 -5.60
N PHE A 306 9.66 -2.63 -6.55
CA PHE A 306 8.87 -3.76 -7.06
C PHE A 306 9.76 -4.80 -7.74
N GLY A 307 10.69 -4.35 -8.59
CA GLY A 307 11.67 -5.25 -9.20
C GLY A 307 12.53 -5.99 -8.18
N ALA A 308 12.93 -5.31 -7.10
CA ALA A 308 13.63 -5.91 -5.96
C ALA A 308 12.77 -6.98 -5.28
N GLY A 309 11.50 -6.68 -4.98
CA GLY A 309 10.55 -7.60 -4.35
C GLY A 309 10.31 -8.85 -5.21
N PHE A 310 10.08 -8.69 -6.51
CA PHE A 310 9.96 -9.80 -7.45
C PHE A 310 11.25 -10.62 -7.58
N SER A 311 12.41 -9.96 -7.50
CA SER A 311 13.70 -10.65 -7.47
C SER A 311 13.88 -11.48 -6.20
N ILE A 312 13.52 -10.93 -5.03
CA ILE A 312 13.55 -11.64 -3.75
C ILE A 312 12.62 -12.86 -3.81
N ALA A 313 11.39 -12.68 -4.30
CA ALA A 313 10.45 -13.77 -4.52
C ALA A 313 11.02 -14.88 -5.42
N ALA A 314 11.62 -14.50 -6.55
CA ALA A 314 12.27 -15.45 -7.46
C ALA A 314 13.45 -16.18 -6.76
N ALA A 315 14.26 -15.48 -5.96
CA ALA A 315 15.36 -16.06 -5.21
C ALA A 315 14.89 -17.03 -4.11
N PHE A 316 13.76 -16.73 -3.44
CA PHE A 316 13.14 -17.64 -2.47
C PHE A 316 12.74 -18.96 -3.12
N ASN A 317 12.18 -18.90 -4.33
CA ASN A 317 11.81 -20.10 -5.10
C ASN A 317 13.06 -20.85 -5.59
N ALA A 318 14.03 -20.15 -6.19
CA ALA A 318 15.23 -20.76 -6.75
C ALA A 318 16.12 -21.45 -5.68
N THR A 319 16.10 -20.96 -4.44
CA THR A 319 16.87 -21.54 -3.33
C THR A 319 16.06 -22.50 -2.45
N HIS A 320 14.79 -22.74 -2.78
CA HIS A 320 13.84 -23.49 -1.96
C HIS A 320 13.73 -22.97 -0.51
N LEU A 321 14.09 -21.70 -0.25
CA LEU A 321 14.05 -21.10 1.07
C LEU A 321 12.61 -20.98 1.59
N ALA A 322 11.68 -20.61 0.71
CA ALA A 322 10.27 -20.53 1.08
C ALA A 322 9.75 -21.88 1.58
N GLU A 323 10.20 -22.98 0.95
CA GLU A 323 9.79 -24.35 1.31
C GLU A 323 10.36 -24.74 2.67
N ALA A 324 11.63 -24.44 2.91
CA ALA A 324 12.28 -24.72 4.19
C ALA A 324 11.63 -23.93 5.35
N ILE A 325 11.20 -22.69 5.12
CA ILE A 325 10.45 -21.91 6.11
C ILE A 325 9.05 -22.49 6.32
N ALA A 326 8.34 -22.79 5.23
CA ALA A 326 6.99 -23.36 5.26
C ALA A 326 6.96 -24.69 6.04
N GLN A 327 7.93 -25.58 5.84
CA GLN A 327 8.04 -26.84 6.59
C GLN A 327 8.12 -26.62 8.10
N LYS A 328 8.86 -25.60 8.56
CA LYS A 328 8.94 -25.24 9.98
C LYS A 328 7.66 -24.62 10.52
N LEU A 329 6.82 -24.06 9.65
CA LEU A 329 5.54 -23.43 9.99
C LEU A 329 4.33 -24.35 9.73
N GLN A 330 4.54 -25.64 9.43
CA GLN A 330 3.44 -26.56 9.13
C GLN A 330 2.40 -26.68 10.24
N PHE A 331 2.76 -26.40 11.50
CA PHE A 331 1.81 -26.40 12.61
C PHE A 331 0.64 -25.42 12.39
N VAL A 332 0.82 -24.37 11.58
CA VAL A 332 -0.23 -23.39 11.28
C VAL A 332 -1.37 -24.02 10.47
N HIS A 333 -1.11 -25.09 9.70
CA HIS A 333 -2.16 -25.85 8.99
C HIS A 333 -3.13 -26.57 9.91
N SER A 334 -2.76 -26.81 11.18
CA SER A 334 -3.67 -27.43 12.14
C SER A 334 -4.74 -26.47 12.67
N LEU A 335 -4.60 -25.17 12.40
CA LEU A 335 -5.53 -24.15 12.87
C LEU A 335 -6.74 -24.05 11.92
N PRO A 336 -7.95 -23.83 12.45
CA PRO A 336 -9.11 -23.48 11.63
C PRO A 336 -8.85 -22.23 10.78
N LEU A 337 -9.39 -22.18 9.56
CA LEU A 337 -9.15 -21.08 8.60
C LEU A 337 -9.35 -19.69 9.22
N TRP A 338 -10.44 -19.48 9.97
CA TRP A 338 -10.70 -18.18 10.60
C TRP A 338 -9.57 -17.75 11.55
N LEU A 339 -9.00 -18.69 12.31
CA LEU A 339 -7.94 -18.41 13.28
C LEU A 339 -6.63 -18.13 12.55
N THR A 340 -6.36 -18.87 11.47
CA THR A 340 -5.25 -18.59 10.56
C THR A 340 -5.31 -17.16 10.00
N LEU A 341 -6.47 -16.73 9.48
CA LEU A 341 -6.64 -15.38 8.94
C LEU A 341 -6.37 -14.30 10.00
N VAL A 342 -6.86 -14.50 11.24
CA VAL A 342 -6.62 -13.58 12.36
C VAL A 342 -5.14 -13.55 12.75
N VAL A 343 -4.50 -14.71 12.89
CA VAL A 343 -3.08 -14.80 13.29
C VAL A 343 -2.18 -14.17 12.23
N VAL A 344 -2.41 -14.45 10.95
CA VAL A 344 -1.65 -13.85 9.85
C VAL A 344 -1.84 -12.34 9.84
N ALA A 345 -3.09 -11.86 9.88
CA ALA A 345 -3.37 -10.42 9.90
C ALA A 345 -2.70 -9.72 11.09
N LEU A 346 -2.74 -10.34 12.28
CA LEU A 346 -2.11 -9.81 13.49
C LEU A 346 -0.58 -9.76 13.34
N VAL A 347 0.06 -10.87 12.97
CA VAL A 347 1.52 -10.92 12.81
C VAL A 347 1.99 -9.87 11.80
N ILE A 348 1.30 -9.74 10.67
CA ILE A 348 1.68 -8.80 9.62
C ILE A 348 1.42 -7.35 10.05
N SER A 349 0.26 -7.03 10.63
CA SER A 349 -0.08 -5.68 11.09
C SER A 349 0.94 -5.19 12.14
N PHE A 350 1.24 -5.99 13.16
CA PHE A 350 2.23 -5.59 14.17
C PHE A 350 3.67 -5.55 13.62
N SER A 351 4.01 -6.39 12.63
CA SER A 351 5.34 -6.35 12.00
C SER A 351 5.54 -5.10 11.15
N THR A 352 4.46 -4.55 10.58
CA THR A 352 4.51 -3.35 9.73
C THR A 352 4.74 -2.06 10.54
N GLU A 353 4.59 -2.11 11.87
CA GLU A 353 4.92 -0.98 12.74
C GLU A 353 6.42 -0.66 12.80
N ILE A 354 7.26 -1.67 12.58
CA ILE A 354 8.72 -1.57 12.68
C ILE A 354 9.43 -1.75 11.35
N THR A 355 8.70 -2.09 10.28
CA THR A 355 9.22 -2.38 8.94
C THR A 355 8.39 -1.66 7.89
N SER A 356 8.99 -1.21 6.79
CA SER A 356 8.24 -0.64 5.67
C SER A 356 7.21 -1.64 5.12
N ASN A 357 5.97 -1.20 4.90
CA ASN A 357 4.87 -2.00 4.36
C ASN A 357 5.29 -2.79 3.11
N THR A 358 6.01 -2.15 2.20
CA THR A 358 6.45 -2.72 0.93
C THR A 358 7.54 -3.78 1.11
N ALA A 359 8.48 -3.53 2.04
CA ALA A 359 9.53 -4.49 2.38
C ALA A 359 8.92 -5.75 3.03
N LEU A 360 8.01 -5.56 3.99
CA LEU A 360 7.31 -6.64 4.66
C LEU A 360 6.51 -7.49 3.67
N THR A 361 5.76 -6.84 2.77
CA THR A 361 4.95 -7.53 1.75
C THR A 361 5.82 -8.37 0.81
N SER A 362 6.97 -7.83 0.36
CA SER A 362 7.88 -8.54 -0.54
C SER A 362 8.44 -9.85 0.04
N ILE A 363 8.52 -9.95 1.37
CA ILE A 363 9.05 -11.12 2.07
C ILE A 363 7.92 -12.06 2.51
N ALA A 364 6.80 -11.49 2.98
CA ALA A 364 5.69 -12.27 3.49
C ALA A 364 4.99 -13.06 2.39
N LEU A 365 4.79 -12.47 1.20
CA LEU A 365 4.03 -13.13 0.12
C LEU A 365 4.66 -14.47 -0.32
N PRO A 366 5.97 -14.57 -0.63
CA PRO A 366 6.58 -15.85 -0.99
C PRO A 366 6.49 -16.91 0.10
N VAL A 367 6.67 -16.52 1.36
CA VAL A 367 6.60 -17.44 2.50
C VAL A 367 5.19 -17.97 2.68
N MET A 368 4.17 -17.10 2.63
CA MET A 368 2.78 -17.48 2.79
C MET A 368 2.29 -18.37 1.64
N ALA A 369 2.69 -18.06 0.40
CA ALA A 369 2.30 -18.86 -0.76
C ALA A 369 2.84 -20.29 -0.72
N GLN A 370 4.08 -20.45 -0.26
CA GLN A 370 4.68 -21.77 -0.12
C GLN A 370 4.11 -22.55 1.08
N LEU A 371 3.70 -21.84 2.14
CA LEU A 371 3.07 -22.47 3.29
C LEU A 371 1.76 -23.17 2.90
N TYR A 372 0.88 -22.52 2.13
CA TYR A 372 -0.47 -23.04 1.79
C TYR A 372 -0.59 -23.72 0.43
N GLY A 373 0.54 -23.88 -0.27
CA GLY A 373 0.60 -24.46 -1.61
C GLY A 373 0.22 -23.45 -2.69
N SER A 374 1.07 -23.31 -3.71
CA SER A 374 0.88 -22.32 -4.76
C SER A 374 -0.45 -22.50 -5.50
N GLY A 375 -1.28 -21.46 -5.53
CA GLY A 375 -2.50 -21.41 -6.34
C GLY A 375 -3.74 -22.07 -5.73
N SER A 376 -3.67 -22.56 -4.48
CA SER A 376 -4.88 -22.99 -3.75
C SER A 376 -5.76 -21.79 -3.39
N HIS A 377 -7.07 -22.00 -3.27
CA HIS A 377 -8.01 -20.97 -2.83
C HIS A 377 -7.60 -20.36 -1.48
N GLU A 378 -7.17 -21.20 -0.54
CA GLU A 378 -6.67 -20.79 0.77
C GLU A 378 -5.44 -19.88 0.66
N THR A 379 -4.51 -20.20 -0.25
CA THR A 379 -3.34 -19.35 -0.52
C THR A 379 -3.75 -17.97 -1.00
N LEU A 380 -4.69 -17.87 -1.95
CA LEU A 380 -5.13 -16.57 -2.47
C LEU A 380 -5.74 -15.69 -1.36
N LEU A 381 -6.55 -16.28 -0.48
CA LEU A 381 -7.11 -15.61 0.68
C LEU A 381 -6.02 -15.06 1.60
N ILE A 382 -5.04 -15.90 1.95
CA ILE A 382 -3.97 -15.55 2.89
C ILE A 382 -3.05 -14.48 2.31
N LEU A 383 -2.77 -14.52 1.01
CA LEU A 383 -1.98 -13.49 0.33
C LEU A 383 -2.73 -12.14 0.29
N MET A 384 -4.04 -12.14 0.06
CA MET A 384 -4.86 -10.93 0.16
C MET A 384 -4.88 -10.36 1.59
N VAL A 385 -5.07 -11.21 2.61
CA VAL A 385 -5.03 -10.79 4.02
C VAL A 385 -3.66 -10.21 4.39
N THR A 386 -2.59 -10.89 4.01
CA THR A 386 -1.20 -10.44 4.23
C THR A 386 -0.98 -9.06 3.63
N THR A 387 -1.45 -8.85 2.39
CA THR A 387 -1.26 -7.59 1.68
C THR A 387 -2.02 -6.42 2.30
N VAL A 388 -3.29 -6.65 2.67
CA VAL A 388 -4.12 -5.62 3.31
C VAL A 388 -3.60 -5.32 4.73
N ALA A 389 -3.26 -6.33 5.51
CA ALA A 389 -2.74 -6.17 6.86
C ALA A 389 -1.39 -5.42 6.89
N ALA A 390 -0.55 -5.57 5.86
CA ALA A 390 0.70 -4.83 5.75
C ALA A 390 0.48 -3.31 5.65
N SER A 391 -0.73 -2.86 5.32
CA SER A 391 -1.10 -1.44 5.27
C SER A 391 -1.70 -0.90 6.59
N TYR A 392 -1.90 -1.75 7.60
CA TYR A 392 -2.36 -1.37 8.95
C TYR A 392 -1.18 -1.09 9.88
N ALA A 393 -0.59 0.08 9.67
CA ALA A 393 0.49 0.64 10.47
C ALA A 393 0.00 1.95 11.12
N PHE A 394 -0.62 1.85 12.29
CA PHE A 394 -1.28 2.95 12.97
C PHE A 394 -0.59 3.37 14.30
N MET A 395 0.31 2.58 14.87
CA MET A 395 0.88 2.82 16.21
C MET A 395 2.10 3.75 16.20
N LEU A 396 3.03 3.58 15.25
CA LEU A 396 4.33 4.23 15.30
C LEU A 396 4.49 5.30 14.21
N PRO A 397 5.16 6.43 14.52
CA PRO A 397 5.47 7.47 13.53
C PRO A 397 6.33 6.98 12.38
N ILE A 398 7.27 6.07 12.67
CA ILE A 398 8.24 5.59 11.69
C ILE A 398 7.66 4.56 10.73
N ALA A 399 6.50 3.98 11.07
CA ALA A 399 5.89 2.90 10.29
C ALA A 399 5.47 3.37 8.90
N THR A 400 4.87 4.56 8.80
CA THR A 400 4.44 5.12 7.51
C THR A 400 4.73 6.62 7.41
N PRO A 401 5.00 7.14 6.19
CA PRO A 401 5.17 8.59 5.99
C PRO A 401 3.97 9.42 6.46
N PRO A 402 2.69 9.03 6.24
CA PRO A 402 1.54 9.73 6.83
C PRO A 402 1.67 9.96 8.35
N ASN A 403 2.02 8.91 9.11
CA ASN A 403 2.19 9.02 10.56
C ASN A 403 3.32 9.99 10.93
N ALA A 404 4.47 9.90 10.24
CA ALA A 404 5.60 10.80 10.46
C ALA A 404 5.25 12.27 10.16
N ILE A 405 4.50 12.52 9.08
CA ILE A 405 4.08 13.87 8.66
C ILE A 405 3.19 14.50 9.73
N VAL A 406 2.16 13.81 10.22
CA VAL A 406 1.28 14.39 11.24
C VAL A 406 1.99 14.58 12.57
N MET A 407 2.95 13.71 12.90
CA MET A 407 3.83 13.86 14.07
C MET A 407 4.77 15.06 13.96
N SER A 408 5.15 15.48 12.74
CA SER A 408 5.98 16.67 12.53
C SER A 408 5.32 17.97 13.00
N SER A 409 3.99 17.97 13.19
CA SER A 409 3.25 19.08 13.83
C SER A 409 3.65 19.33 15.29
N ARG A 410 4.31 18.36 15.94
CA ARG A 410 4.69 18.36 17.37
C ARG A 410 3.53 18.41 18.36
N LEU A 411 2.28 18.23 17.88
CA LEU A 411 1.08 18.19 18.71
C LEU A 411 0.76 16.78 19.22
N ILE A 412 1.17 15.76 18.47
CA ILE A 412 0.87 14.36 18.77
C ILE A 412 2.04 13.75 19.53
N GLN A 413 1.76 13.15 20.68
CA GLN A 413 2.75 12.36 21.41
C GLN A 413 2.79 10.93 20.87
N VAL A 414 3.98 10.33 20.80
CA VAL A 414 4.17 8.93 20.36
C VAL A 414 3.30 7.97 21.17
N LYS A 415 3.21 8.18 22.49
CA LYS A 415 2.36 7.38 23.38
C LYS A 415 0.88 7.44 22.98
N THR A 416 0.39 8.61 22.61
CA THR A 416 -1.00 8.80 22.16
C THR A 416 -1.25 8.06 20.85
N MET A 417 -0.37 8.22 19.86
CA MET A 417 -0.47 7.51 18.59
C MET A 417 -0.40 5.99 18.79
N ALA A 418 0.54 5.49 19.60
CA ALA A 418 0.68 4.06 19.87
C ALA A 418 -0.55 3.47 20.57
N THR A 419 -1.11 4.20 21.55
CA THR A 419 -2.30 3.73 22.29
C THR A 419 -3.53 3.69 21.39
N VAL A 420 -3.77 4.75 20.62
CA VAL A 420 -4.92 4.80 19.70
C VAL A 420 -4.73 3.80 18.55
N GLY A 421 -3.55 3.79 17.94
CA GLY A 421 -3.17 2.91 16.85
C GLY A 421 -3.36 1.44 17.20
N PHE A 422 -2.97 1.02 18.40
CA PHE A 422 -3.15 -0.36 18.85
C PHE A 422 -4.60 -0.83 18.75
N PHE A 423 -5.56 0.00 19.17
CA PHE A 423 -6.98 -0.35 19.05
C PHE A 423 -7.46 -0.33 17.59
N ILE A 424 -6.96 0.60 16.78
CA ILE A 424 -7.30 0.67 15.35
C ILE A 424 -6.72 -0.54 14.59
N ASP A 425 -5.52 -1.01 14.92
CA ASP A 425 -4.93 -2.22 14.34
C ASP A 425 -5.76 -3.45 14.68
N LEU A 426 -6.16 -3.62 15.94
CA LEU A 426 -7.04 -4.73 16.33
C LEU A 426 -8.38 -4.70 15.60
N ILE A 427 -8.96 -3.51 15.40
CA ILE A 427 -10.16 -3.34 14.58
C ILE A 427 -9.87 -3.71 13.12
N GLY A 428 -8.75 -3.26 12.57
CA GLY A 428 -8.30 -3.60 11.21
C GLY A 428 -8.15 -5.10 11.02
N VAL A 429 -7.45 -5.77 11.92
CA VAL A 429 -7.27 -7.23 11.95
C VAL A 429 -8.61 -7.96 11.96
N ALA A 430 -9.56 -7.53 12.81
CA ALA A 430 -10.89 -8.11 12.84
C ALA A 430 -11.64 -7.86 11.52
N VAL A 431 -11.60 -6.64 10.98
CA VAL A 431 -12.29 -6.28 9.72
C VAL A 431 -11.75 -7.08 8.53
N VAL A 432 -10.43 -7.19 8.38
CA VAL A 432 -9.82 -7.93 7.26
C VAL A 432 -10.07 -9.42 7.39
N ALA A 433 -9.94 -10.00 8.60
CA ALA A 433 -10.19 -11.43 8.81
C ALA A 433 -11.66 -11.79 8.58
N LEU A 434 -12.60 -10.98 9.08
CA LEU A 434 -14.03 -11.16 8.84
C LEU A 434 -14.39 -10.98 7.37
N THR A 435 -13.81 -9.99 6.69
CA THR A 435 -14.07 -9.78 5.26
C THR A 435 -13.52 -10.93 4.42
N ALA A 436 -12.30 -11.40 4.73
CA ALA A 436 -11.72 -12.55 4.07
C ALA A 436 -12.59 -13.80 4.26
N TYR A 437 -13.02 -14.06 5.50
CA TYR A 437 -13.84 -15.21 5.82
C TYR A 437 -15.27 -15.10 5.27
N LEU A 438 -15.91 -13.94 5.26
CA LEU A 438 -17.32 -13.83 4.87
C LEU A 438 -17.52 -13.55 3.38
N LEU A 439 -16.59 -12.81 2.75
CA LEU A 439 -16.74 -12.33 1.37
C LEU A 439 -15.73 -12.95 0.44
N TRP A 440 -14.43 -12.85 0.75
CA TRP A 440 -13.40 -13.27 -0.21
C TRP A 440 -13.40 -14.77 -0.48
N GLN A 441 -13.78 -15.60 0.50
CA GLN A 441 -13.86 -17.06 0.30
C GLN A 441 -14.83 -17.49 -0.81
N TRP A 442 -15.74 -16.60 -1.22
CA TRP A 442 -16.70 -16.87 -2.30
C TRP A 442 -16.32 -16.23 -3.63
N ILE A 443 -15.32 -15.34 -3.63
CA ILE A 443 -14.89 -14.56 -4.80
C ILE A 443 -13.61 -15.15 -5.41
N LEU A 444 -12.66 -15.56 -4.56
CA LEU A 444 -11.32 -16.01 -4.95
C LEU A 444 -11.25 -17.46 -5.40
#